data_AF-A0AAN9T4H7-F1
#
_entry.id   AF-A0AAN9T4H7-F1
#
_cell.length_a   1.000
_cell.length_b   1.000
_cell.length_c   1.000
_cell.angle_alpha   90.00
_cell.angle_beta   90.00
_cell.angle_gamma   90.00
#
_symmetry.space_group_name_H-M   'P 1'
#
loop_
_entity.id
_entity.type
_entity.pdbx_description
1 polymer ?
#
loop_
_entity_poly.entity_id
_entity_poly.type
_entity_poly.pdbx_seq_one_letter_code
_entity_poly.pdbx_strand_id
1 'polypeptide(L)'
;MPWFGMDIGGTLSKLVYFEPEDINEDENMEIETLKNIRRYLTKNSAYGKTGHRDIHLQDLCRYLMTMRNTQREQNGAGVMEMNEKRWYA
;
A
#
# COMPACT_ATOMS: atom_id res chain seq x y z
N MET A 1 -2.04 2.59 -12.36
CA MET A 1 -2.93 1.46 -11.94
C MET A 1 -2.59 1.06 -10.51
N PRO A 2 -3.56 0.80 -9.63
CA PRO A 2 -3.31 0.47 -8.22
C PRO A 2 -2.78 -0.96 -8.08
N TRP A 3 -1.77 -1.17 -7.24
CA TRP A 3 -1.21 -2.50 -7.00
C TRP A 3 -1.76 -3.06 -5.70
N PHE A 4 -2.47 -4.18 -5.83
CA PHE A 4 -3.08 -4.89 -4.72
C PHE A 4 -2.52 -6.29 -4.60
N GLY A 5 -2.18 -6.69 -3.37
CA GLY A 5 -2.04 -8.08 -2.96
C GLY A 5 -3.23 -8.46 -2.10
N MET A 6 -3.85 -9.61 -2.33
CA MET A 6 -4.98 -10.07 -1.53
C MET A 6 -4.76 -11.53 -1.12
N ASP A 7 -4.91 -11.81 0.18
CA ASP A 7 -4.85 -13.14 0.77
C ASP A 7 -6.21 -13.43 1.42
N ILE A 8 -6.98 -14.36 0.83
CA ILE A 8 -8.30 -14.73 1.34
C ILE A 8 -8.16 -16.02 2.16
N GLY A 9 -8.16 -15.88 3.49
CA GLY A 9 -8.19 -17.00 4.41
C GLY A 9 -9.60 -17.46 4.74
N GLY A 10 -9.72 -18.58 5.47
CA GLY A 10 -11.02 -19.11 5.92
C GLY A 10 -11.69 -18.31 7.04
N THR A 11 -10.96 -17.39 7.69
CA THR A 11 -11.47 -16.56 8.80
C THR A 11 -11.24 -15.07 8.57
N LEU A 12 -10.10 -14.69 7.97
CA LEU A 12 -9.74 -13.31 7.69
C LEU A 12 -9.27 -13.17 6.25
N SER A 13 -9.62 -12.05 5.63
CA SER A 13 -9.03 -11.60 4.37
C SER A 13 -8.03 -10.49 4.64
N LYS A 14 -6.84 -10.58 4.04
CA LYS A 14 -5.81 -9.54 4.09
C LYS A 14 -5.76 -8.82 2.76
N LEU A 15 -5.79 -7.50 2.79
CA LEU A 15 -5.52 -6.65 1.63
C LEU A 15 -4.22 -5.90 1.85
N VAL A 16 -3.39 -5.87 0.82
CA VAL A 16 -2.14 -5.12 0.74
C VAL A 16 -2.29 -4.12 -0.40
N TYR A 17 -2.07 -2.83 -0.14
CA TYR A 17 -2.05 -1.77 -1.15
C TYR A 17 -0.67 -1.14 -1.17
N PHE A 18 -0.09 -1.04 -2.36
CA PHE A 18 1.16 -0.30 -2.55
C PHE A 18 0.82 1.10 -3.04
N GLU A 19 1.04 2.08 -2.18
CA GLU A 19 0.89 3.49 -2.51
C GLU A 19 2.18 4.00 -3.16
N PRO A 20 2.13 4.50 -4.40
CA PRO A 20 3.28 5.17 -5.01
C PRO A 20 3.50 6.52 -4.33
N GLU A 21 4.75 6.85 -4.05
CA GLU A 21 5.14 8.12 -3.42
C GLU A 21 5.20 9.26 -4.46
N ASP A 22 5.76 8.96 -5.63
CA ASP A 22 5.80 9.87 -6.78
C ASP A 22 4.75 9.47 -7.82
N ILE A 23 3.69 10.27 -7.93
CA ILE A 23 2.68 10.09 -8.98
C ILE A 23 2.64 11.37 -9.78
N ASN A 24 3.10 11.30 -11.04
CA ASN A 24 2.95 12.39 -11.99
C ASN A 24 1.47 12.74 -12.15
N GLU A 25 1.14 14.03 -12.04
CA GLU A 25 -0.23 14.53 -12.11
C GLU A 25 -0.94 14.14 -13.42
N ASP A 26 -0.18 13.97 -14.49
CA ASP A 26 -0.65 13.52 -15.81
C ASP A 26 -1.14 12.06 -15.81
N GLU A 27 -0.51 11.14 -15.07
CA GLU A 27 -0.96 9.74 -14.95
C GLU A 27 -2.24 9.60 -14.10
N ASN A 28 -2.52 10.61 -13.27
CA ASN A 28 -3.69 10.69 -12.40
C ASN A 28 -4.95 11.24 -13.09
N MET A 29 -4.85 11.78 -14.31
CA MET A 29 -6.01 12.33 -15.02
C MET A 29 -6.97 11.26 -15.54
N GLU A 30 -6.49 10.04 -15.83
CA GLU A 30 -7.31 9.09 -16.61
C GLU A 30 -8.46 8.42 -15.84
N ILE A 31 -8.46 8.34 -14.50
CA ILE A 31 -9.53 7.62 -13.80
C ILE A 31 -9.82 8.23 -12.42
N GLU A 32 -10.85 9.09 -12.34
CA GLU A 32 -11.40 9.66 -11.09
C GLU A 32 -11.68 8.58 -10.02
N THR A 33 -12.07 7.39 -10.44
CA THR A 33 -12.25 6.22 -9.56
C THR A 33 -10.97 5.85 -8.80
N LEU A 34 -9.78 5.96 -9.43
CA LEU A 34 -8.50 5.64 -8.78
C LEU A 34 -8.13 6.67 -7.72
N LYS A 35 -8.39 7.96 -7.97
CA LYS A 35 -8.24 9.02 -6.96
C LYS A 35 -9.13 8.75 -5.75
N ASN A 36 -10.39 8.37 -6.00
CA ASN A 36 -11.33 8.06 -4.94
C ASN A 36 -10.92 6.82 -4.14
N ILE A 37 -10.46 5.75 -4.80
CA ILE A 37 -9.94 4.54 -4.14
C ILE A 37 -8.73 4.89 -3.27
N ARG A 38 -7.74 5.62 -3.80
CA ARG A 38 -6.56 6.03 -3.02
C ARG A 38 -6.95 6.87 -1.81
N ARG A 39 -7.80 7.89 -2.00
CA ARG A 39 -8.28 8.74 -0.91
C ARG A 39 -9.02 7.92 0.16
N TYR A 40 -9.86 6.98 -0.26
CA TYR A 40 -10.58 6.08 0.65
C TYR A 40 -9.63 5.16 1.42
N LEU A 41 -8.62 4.62 0.73
CA LEU A 41 -7.57 3.75 1.26
C LEU A 41 -6.46 4.49 2.01
N THR A 42 -6.48 5.82 2.14
CA THR A 42 -5.48 6.54 2.94
C THR A 42 -6.12 7.29 4.11
N LYS A 43 -7.30 7.90 3.91
CA LYS A 43 -7.95 8.74 4.92
C LYS A 43 -8.74 7.98 6.00
N ASN A 44 -9.13 6.73 5.75
CA ASN A 44 -9.90 5.95 6.71
C ASN A 44 -9.03 4.90 7.41
N SER A 45 -9.21 4.66 8.71
CA SER A 45 -8.54 3.55 9.43
C SER A 45 -9.44 2.33 9.59
N ALA A 46 -10.77 2.51 9.52
CA ALA A 46 -11.78 1.46 9.54
C ALA A 46 -12.58 1.44 8.23
N TYR A 47 -12.96 0.25 7.78
CA TYR A 47 -13.57 -0.01 6.48
C TYR A 47 -14.80 -0.89 6.66
N GLY A 48 -15.98 -0.33 6.35
CA GLY A 48 -17.24 -1.01 6.64
C GLY A 48 -17.43 -1.22 8.15
N LYS A 49 -17.90 -2.41 8.55
CA LYS A 49 -18.15 -2.73 9.97
C LYS A 49 -16.99 -3.48 10.64
N THR A 50 -16.20 -4.23 9.87
CA THR A 50 -15.20 -5.18 10.40
C THR A 50 -13.79 -4.93 9.88
N GLY A 51 -13.62 -4.18 8.80
CA GLY A 51 -12.31 -3.92 8.21
C GLY A 51 -11.49 -2.95 9.06
N HIS A 52 -10.26 -3.31 9.40
CA HIS A 52 -9.36 -2.46 10.17
C HIS A 52 -7.98 -2.37 9.53
N ARG A 53 -7.38 -1.18 9.56
CA ARG A 53 -6.00 -0.94 9.14
C ARG A 53 -5.07 -1.04 10.34
N ASP A 54 -4.09 -1.94 10.26
CA ASP A 54 -3.04 -2.03 11.28
C ASP A 54 -1.97 -0.95 11.07
N ILE A 55 -2.22 0.23 11.63
CA ILE A 55 -1.29 1.37 11.56
C ILE A 55 0.04 1.03 12.26
N HIS A 56 -0.01 0.30 13.38
CA HIS A 56 1.18 -0.09 14.15
C HIS A 56 2.15 -0.99 13.37
N LEU A 57 1.64 -1.81 12.44
CA LEU A 57 2.46 -2.67 11.59
C LEU A 57 3.05 -1.91 10.40
N GLN A 58 2.52 -0.72 10.10
CA GLN A 58 2.90 0.07 8.94
C GLN A 58 4.30 0.67 9.09
N ASP A 59 4.66 1.11 10.30
CA ASP A 59 6.00 1.65 10.58
C ASP A 59 7.08 0.56 10.53
N LEU A 60 6.78 -0.64 11.02
CA LEU A 60 7.67 -1.79 10.91
C LEU A 60 7.87 -2.19 9.45
N CYS A 61 6.79 -2.28 8.68
CA CYS A 61 6.87 -2.56 7.24
C CYS A 61 7.69 -1.48 6.51
N ARG A 62 7.51 -0.20 6.85
CA ARG A 62 8.31 0.89 6.27
C ARG A 62 9.79 0.70 6.56
N TYR A 63 10.17 0.45 7.80
CA TYR A 63 11.58 0.23 8.16
C TYR A 63 12.20 -0.95 7.41
N LEU A 64 11.50 -2.09 7.34
CA LEU A 64 11.97 -3.27 6.63
C LEU A 64 12.06 -3.05 5.11
N MET A 65 11.11 -2.31 4.52
CA MET A 65 11.14 -1.89 3.13
C MET A 65 12.37 -1.03 2.84
N THR A 66 12.64 -0.02 3.68
CA THR A 66 13.82 0.84 3.55
C THR A 66 15.10 0.03 3.61
N MET A 67 15.25 -0.84 4.63
CA MET A 67 16.43 -1.70 4.78
C MET A 67 16.65 -2.60 3.56
N ARG A 68 15.59 -3.21 3.03
CA ARG A 68 15.65 -4.04 1.83
C ARG A 68 16.00 -3.23 0.58
N ASN A 69 15.46 -2.02 0.45
CA ASN A 69 15.74 -1.14 -0.69
C ASN A 69 17.19 -0.67 -0.68
N THR A 70 17.75 -0.30 0.47
CA THR A 70 19.18 0.03 0.62
C THR A 70 20.08 -1.12 0.17
N GLN A 71 19.72 -2.36 0.52
CA GLN A 71 20.45 -3.54 0.05
C GLN A 71 20.33 -3.76 -1.47
N ARG A 72 19.16 -3.49 -2.07
CA ARG A 72 18.98 -3.62 -3.53
C ARG A 72 19.76 -2.58 -4.30
N GLU A 73 19.82 -1.35 -3.80
CA GLU A 73 20.60 -0.25 -4.37
C GLU A 73 22.10 -0.58 -4.38
N GLN A 74 22.62 -1.12 -3.27
CA GLN A 74 24.01 -1.60 -3.18
C GLN A 74 24.31 -2.73 -4.18
N ASN A 75 23.30 -3.54 -4.53
CA ASN A 75 23.42 -4.63 -5.48
C ASN A 75 23.12 -4.21 -6.94
N GLY A 76 22.93 -2.92 -7.22
CA GLY A 76 22.59 -2.42 -8.57
C GLY A 76 21.23 -2.87 -9.09
N ALA A 77 20.34 -3.33 -8.21
CA ALA A 77 18.98 -3.71 -8.55
C ALA A 77 18.05 -2.48 -8.43
N GLY A 78 17.07 -2.39 -9.34
CA GLY A 78 16.08 -1.30 -9.32
C GLY A 78 15.36 -1.18 -7.97
N VAL A 79 15.31 0.05 -7.45
CA VAL A 79 14.57 0.40 -6.23
C VAL A 79 13.16 0.84 -6.64
N MET A 80 12.15 0.36 -5.91
CA MET A 80 10.81 0.93 -5.98
C MET A 80 10.50 1.57 -4.62
N GLU A 81 10.34 2.89 -4.61
CA GLU A 81 9.82 3.63 -3.45
C GLU A 81 8.30 3.45 -3.41
N MET A 82 7.83 2.60 -2.49
CA MET A 82 6.41 2.30 -2.32
C MET A 82 6.08 2.15 -0.85
N ASN A 83 4.94 2.71 -0.45
CA ASN A 83 4.41 2.57 0.90
C ASN A 83 3.41 1.41 0.93
N GLU A 84 3.71 0.33 1.67
CA GLU A 84 2.79 -0.79 1.88
C GLU A 84 1.80 -0.49 3.00
N LYS A 85 0.52 -0.69 2.70
CA LYS A 85 -0.58 -0.60 3.67
C LYS A 85 -1.31 -1.93 3.74
N ARG A 86 -1.63 -2.37 4.97
CA ARG A 86 -2.33 -3.64 5.23
C ARG A 86 -3.66 -3.43 5.94
N TRP A 87 -4.64 -4.23 5.53
CA TRP A 87 -5.96 -4.32 6.15
C TRP A 87 -6.35 -5.77 6.37
N TYR A 88 -7.18 -5.96 7.39
CA TYR A 88 -7.80 -7.23 7.74
C TYR A 88 -9.31 -7.04 7.88
N ALA A 89 -10.08 -8.00 7.38
CA ALA A 89 -11.54 -8.03 7.48
C ALA A 89 -12.05 -9.46 7.63
#